data_AF-A0A925KJ18-F1
#
_entry.id   AF-A0A925KJ18-F1
#
_cell.length_a   1.000
_cell.length_b   1.000
_cell.length_c   1.000
_cell.angle_alpha   90.00
_cell.angle_beta   90.00
_cell.angle_gamma   90.00
#
_symmetry.space_group_name_H-M   'P 1'
#
loop_
_entity.id
_entity.type
_entity.pdbx_description
1 polymer ?
#
loop_
_entity_poly.entity_id
_entity_poly.type
_entity_poly.pdbx_seq_one_letter_code
_entity_poly.pdbx_strand_id
1 'polypeptide(L)'
;MNPIEDDLVRRIRNDLSDSYDEELELELDDRHLEAIAAGASGAPVAADKEFRRVYFRELFRMQGELVKLQEWVVHSRHKVVVLFEGRDSAGKGGVIKRITQRLNPRVCRVVALPAPNDRERTQWYFQRYAAHLPAAGEIVL
;
A
#
# COMPACT_ATOMS: atom_id res chain seq x y z
N MET A 1 -0.48 -37.93 -4.02
CA MET A 1 -0.35 -36.67 -3.28
C MET A 1 0.47 -36.96 -2.03
N ASN A 2 1.55 -36.22 -1.78
CA ASN A 2 2.53 -36.54 -0.75
C ASN A 2 2.07 -35.98 0.62
N PRO A 3 1.79 -36.83 1.63
CA PRO A 3 1.24 -36.40 2.92
C PRO A 3 2.13 -35.39 3.67
N ILE A 4 3.44 -35.40 3.41
CA ILE A 4 4.41 -34.51 4.06
C ILE A 4 4.36 -33.09 3.46
N GLU A 5 4.11 -32.97 2.15
CA GLU A 5 3.94 -31.67 1.48
C GLU A 5 2.62 -30.99 1.88
N ASP A 6 1.55 -31.77 2.06
CA ASP A 6 0.25 -31.23 2.48
C ASP A 6 0.27 -30.70 3.92
N ASP A 7 1.00 -31.36 4.83
CA ASP A 7 1.20 -30.87 6.21
C ASP A 7 2.04 -29.59 6.26
N LEU A 8 3.12 -29.53 5.45
CA LEU A 8 3.97 -28.34 5.35
C LEU A 8 3.20 -27.14 4.78
N VAL A 9 2.43 -27.34 3.70
CA VAL A 9 1.59 -26.27 3.11
C VAL A 9 0.52 -25.82 4.10
N ARG A 10 -0.05 -26.73 4.88
CA ARG A 10 -1.05 -26.40 5.90
C ARG A 10 -0.45 -25.61 7.06
N ARG A 11 0.76 -25.97 7.51
CA ARG A 11 1.51 -25.24 8.55
C ARG A 11 1.91 -23.87 8.06
N ILE A 12 2.50 -23.75 6.86
CA ILE A 12 2.82 -22.44 6.26
C ILE A 12 1.58 -21.56 6.15
N ARG A 13 0.43 -22.13 5.73
CA ARG A 13 -0.83 -21.38 5.65
C ARG A 13 -1.33 -20.92 7.01
N ASN A 14 -1.24 -21.76 8.03
CA ASN A 14 -1.64 -21.42 9.39
C ASN A 14 -0.69 -20.38 10.00
N ASP A 15 0.62 -20.56 9.87
CA ASP A 15 1.63 -19.60 10.34
C ASP A 15 1.47 -18.24 9.65
N LEU A 16 1.15 -18.23 8.34
CA LEU A 16 0.78 -17.01 7.63
C LEU A 16 -0.49 -16.41 8.23
N SER A 17 -1.52 -17.21 8.49
CA SER A 17 -2.79 -16.74 9.06
C SER A 17 -2.62 -16.16 10.45
N ASP A 18 -1.82 -16.80 11.30
CA ASP A 18 -1.54 -16.34 12.66
C ASP A 18 -0.68 -15.06 12.62
N SER A 19 0.32 -15.01 11.74
CA SER A 19 1.06 -13.78 11.42
C SER A 19 0.14 -12.66 10.92
N TYR A 20 -0.90 -12.99 10.14
CA TYR A 20 -1.87 -12.01 9.65
C TYR A 20 -2.74 -11.48 10.78
N ASP A 21 -3.20 -12.33 11.69
CA ASP A 21 -4.02 -11.93 12.83
C ASP A 21 -3.20 -11.11 13.83
N GLU A 22 -1.93 -11.44 14.05
CA GLU A 22 -1.05 -10.72 14.99
C GLU A 22 -0.65 -9.33 14.46
N GLU A 23 -0.28 -9.20 13.18
CA GLU A 23 0.03 -7.89 12.57
C GLU A 23 -1.22 -7.00 12.46
N LEU A 24 -2.39 -7.62 12.26
CA LEU A 24 -3.69 -6.97 12.28
C LEU A 24 -4.01 -6.40 13.67
N GLU A 25 -3.79 -7.19 14.72
CA GLU A 25 -3.98 -6.74 16.11
C GLU A 25 -3.06 -5.56 16.45
N LEU A 26 -1.78 -5.61 16.02
CA LEU A 26 -0.83 -4.52 16.23
C LEU A 26 -1.25 -3.21 15.52
N GLU A 27 -1.65 -3.26 14.24
CA GLU A 27 -2.13 -2.05 13.54
C GLU A 27 -3.44 -1.50 14.13
N LEU A 28 -4.29 -2.37 14.70
CA LEU A 28 -5.51 -1.96 15.40
C LEU A 28 -5.20 -1.26 16.73
N ASP A 29 -4.25 -1.78 17.49
CA ASP A 29 -3.84 -1.26 18.80
C ASP A 29 -3.09 0.08 18.68
N ASP A 30 -2.16 0.22 17.72
CA ASP A 30 -1.45 1.48 17.46
C ASP A 30 -2.43 2.62 17.16
N ARG A 31 -3.46 2.35 16.37
CA ARG A 31 -4.51 3.34 16.05
C ARG A 31 -5.45 3.62 17.20
N HIS A 32 -5.69 2.64 18.08
CA HIS A 32 -6.43 2.87 19.32
C HIS A 32 -5.64 3.81 20.24
N LEU A 33 -4.32 3.63 20.33
CA LEU A 33 -3.42 4.56 21.00
C LEU A 33 -3.48 5.97 20.41
N GLU A 34 -3.43 6.10 19.08
CA GLU A 34 -3.56 7.40 18.40
C GLU A 34 -4.93 8.07 18.69
N ALA A 35 -6.02 7.30 18.70
CA ALA A 35 -7.36 7.82 19.00
C ALA A 35 -7.50 8.27 20.46
N ILE A 36 -6.94 7.51 21.41
CA ILE A 36 -6.86 7.89 22.83
C ILE A 36 -6.02 9.17 22.97
N ALA A 37 -4.86 9.23 22.31
CA ALA A 37 -3.99 10.40 22.32
C ALA A 37 -4.66 11.65 21.72
N ALA A 38 -5.55 11.47 20.73
CA ALA A 38 -6.37 12.53 20.14
C ALA A 38 -7.59 12.93 21.00
N GLY A 39 -7.76 12.36 22.19
CA GLY A 39 -8.83 12.72 23.13
C GLY A 39 -10.22 12.16 22.76
N ALA A 40 -10.29 11.15 21.88
CA ALA A 40 -11.54 10.50 21.55
C ALA A 40 -11.97 9.55 22.69
N SER A 41 -12.88 10.02 23.54
CA SER A 41 -13.48 9.23 24.62
C SER A 41 -14.68 8.41 24.12
N GLY A 42 -14.40 7.28 23.49
CA GLY A 42 -15.43 6.31 23.12
C GLY A 42 -14.84 4.92 22.94
N ALA A 43 -15.26 3.97 23.78
CA ALA A 43 -14.93 2.57 23.57
C ALA A 43 -15.42 2.14 22.16
N PRO A 44 -14.58 1.50 21.33
CA PRO A 44 -15.00 1.11 19.99
C PRO A 44 -16.16 0.13 20.11
N VAL A 45 -17.29 0.48 19.51
CA VAL A 45 -18.47 -0.39 19.43
C VAL A 45 -18.05 -1.67 18.71
N ALA A 46 -18.44 -2.86 19.20
CA ALA A 46 -18.00 -4.15 18.64
C ALA A 46 -18.16 -4.28 17.11
N ALA A 47 -19.14 -3.56 16.52
CA ALA A 47 -19.33 -3.46 15.08
C ALA A 47 -18.17 -2.76 14.34
N ASP A 48 -17.54 -1.76 14.94
CA ASP A 48 -16.37 -1.05 14.40
C ASP A 48 -15.14 -1.98 14.42
N LYS A 49 -15.00 -2.81 15.47
CA LYS A 49 -13.94 -3.83 15.53
C LYS A 49 -14.06 -4.84 14.40
N GLU A 50 -15.26 -5.39 14.14
CA GLU A 50 -15.46 -6.35 13.06
C GLU A 50 -15.27 -5.72 11.67
N PHE A 51 -15.77 -4.51 11.44
CA PHE A 51 -15.55 -3.80 10.18
C PHE A 51 -14.05 -3.60 9.88
N ARG A 52 -13.29 -3.17 10.88
CA ARG A 52 -11.84 -2.99 10.74
C ARG A 52 -11.13 -4.31 10.47
N ARG A 53 -11.51 -5.39 11.17
CA ARG A 53 -10.97 -6.74 10.93
C ARG A 53 -11.15 -7.16 9.48
N VAL A 54 -12.35 -6.98 8.93
CA VAL A 54 -12.64 -7.27 7.52
C VAL A 54 -11.82 -6.38 6.58
N TYR A 55 -11.78 -5.06 6.83
CA TYR A 55 -11.01 -4.12 6.02
C TYR A 55 -9.54 -4.52 5.89
N PHE A 56 -8.88 -4.79 7.02
CA PHE A 56 -7.46 -5.10 7.03
C PHE A 56 -7.15 -6.47 6.44
N ARG A 57 -8.02 -7.47 6.66
CA ARG A 57 -7.89 -8.77 6.00
C ARG A 57 -7.91 -8.62 4.46
N GLU A 58 -8.86 -7.84 3.94
CA GLU A 58 -8.92 -7.57 2.50
C GLU A 58 -7.76 -6.71 2.02
N LEU A 59 -7.32 -5.73 2.81
CA LEU A 59 -6.16 -4.90 2.50
C LEU A 59 -4.89 -5.76 2.35
N PHE A 60 -4.64 -6.66 3.29
CA PHE A 60 -3.49 -7.56 3.25
C PHE A 60 -3.56 -8.47 2.02
N ARG A 61 -4.74 -9.06 1.76
CA ARG A 61 -4.97 -9.89 0.57
C ARG A 61 -4.64 -9.13 -0.72
N MET A 62 -5.09 -7.89 -0.84
CA MET A 62 -4.82 -7.04 -2.01
C MET A 62 -3.35 -6.63 -2.11
N GLN A 63 -2.68 -6.36 -0.99
CA GLN A 63 -1.25 -6.10 -0.98
C GLN A 63 -0.43 -7.32 -1.45
N GLY A 64 -0.86 -8.54 -1.13
CA GLY A 64 -0.27 -9.76 -1.69
C GLY A 64 -0.39 -9.83 -3.22
N GLU A 65 -1.54 -9.46 -3.77
CA GLU A 65 -1.73 -9.39 -5.22
C GLU A 65 -0.90 -8.27 -5.87
N LEU A 66 -0.69 -7.13 -5.18
CA LEU A 66 0.19 -6.06 -5.63
C LEU A 66 1.65 -6.51 -5.74
N VAL A 67 2.12 -7.37 -4.85
CA VAL A 67 3.48 -7.95 -4.94
C VAL A 67 3.62 -8.83 -6.19
N LYS A 68 2.62 -9.67 -6.48
CA LYS A 68 2.60 -10.47 -7.71
C LYS A 68 2.57 -9.60 -8.97
N LEU A 69 1.77 -8.52 -8.96
CA LEU A 69 1.75 -7.55 -10.03
C LEU A 69 3.13 -6.92 -10.24
N GLN A 70 3.80 -6.52 -9.15
CA GLN A 70 5.14 -5.93 -9.21
C GLN A 70 6.14 -6.90 -9.86
N GLU A 71 6.17 -8.16 -9.43
CA GLU A 71 7.03 -9.18 -10.02
C GLU A 71 6.75 -9.34 -11.52
N TRP A 72 5.48 -9.41 -11.89
CA TRP A 72 5.08 -9.47 -13.29
C TRP A 72 5.55 -8.25 -14.09
N VAL A 73 5.42 -7.03 -13.56
CA VAL A 73 5.89 -5.79 -14.21
C VAL A 73 7.40 -5.85 -14.48
N VAL A 74 8.18 -6.30 -13.49
CA VAL A 74 9.64 -6.44 -13.62
C VAL A 74 10.01 -7.47 -14.70
N HIS A 75 9.39 -8.66 -14.66
CA HIS A 75 9.67 -9.73 -15.62
C HIS A 75 9.25 -9.37 -17.04
N SER A 76 8.08 -8.77 -17.20
CA SER A 76 7.52 -8.39 -18.50
C SER A 76 8.03 -7.05 -19.02
N ARG A 77 8.83 -6.32 -18.23
CA ARG A 77 9.41 -5.01 -18.56
C ARG A 77 8.38 -3.91 -18.87
N HIS A 78 7.15 -4.06 -18.38
CA HIS A 78 6.13 -3.02 -18.53
C HIS A 78 6.51 -1.75 -17.76
N LYS A 79 5.98 -0.62 -18.21
CA LYS A 79 6.19 0.71 -17.64
C LYS A 79 4.85 1.19 -17.11
N VAL A 80 4.70 1.26 -15.78
CA VAL A 80 3.39 1.55 -15.17
C VAL A 80 3.41 2.91 -14.50
N VAL A 81 2.42 3.75 -14.84
CA VAL A 81 2.15 5.02 -14.18
C VAL A 81 0.75 4.98 -13.58
N VAL A 82 0.62 5.38 -12.31
CA VAL A 82 -0.66 5.57 -11.65
C VAL A 82 -0.76 7.02 -11.21
N LEU A 83 -1.79 7.74 -11.65
CA LEU A 83 -1.99 9.15 -11.31
C LEU A 83 -3.08 9.27 -10.23
N PHE A 84 -2.74 9.95 -9.13
CA PHE A 84 -3.66 10.21 -8.03
C PHE A 84 -4.13 11.66 -8.03
N GLU A 85 -5.35 11.88 -8.54
CA GLU A 85 -6.00 13.18 -8.54
C GLU A 85 -7.19 13.23 -7.58
N GLY A 86 -7.54 14.44 -7.13
CA GLY A 86 -8.65 14.64 -6.20
C GLY A 86 -8.50 15.89 -5.34
N ARG A 87 -9.59 16.29 -4.67
CA ARG A 87 -9.61 17.46 -3.79
C ARG A 87 -8.69 17.29 -2.57
N ASP A 88 -8.36 18.41 -1.95
CA ASP A 88 -7.65 18.42 -0.67
C ASP A 88 -8.40 17.58 0.36
N SER A 89 -7.65 16.83 1.16
CA SER A 89 -8.17 15.91 2.17
C SER A 89 -9.03 14.74 1.65
N ALA A 90 -9.03 14.44 0.35
CA ALA A 90 -9.73 13.27 -0.21
C ALA A 90 -9.10 11.90 0.15
N GLY A 91 -7.97 11.87 0.85
CA GLY A 91 -7.32 10.63 1.29
C GLY A 91 -6.28 10.04 0.33
N LYS A 92 -5.85 10.78 -0.70
CA LYS A 92 -4.85 10.33 -1.70
C LYS A 92 -3.57 9.77 -1.06
N GLY A 93 -3.02 10.50 -0.09
CA GLY A 93 -1.80 10.07 0.62
C GLY A 93 -1.97 8.77 1.41
N GLY A 94 -3.16 8.53 1.98
CA GLY A 94 -3.47 7.28 2.67
C GLY A 94 -3.51 6.09 1.72
N VAL A 95 -4.12 6.26 0.54
CA VAL A 95 -4.15 5.23 -0.50
C VAL A 95 -2.74 4.93 -1.01
N ILE A 96 -1.95 5.96 -1.33
CA ILE A 96 -0.56 5.80 -1.76
C ILE A 96 0.25 5.04 -0.70
N LYS A 97 0.12 5.42 0.58
CA LYS A 97 0.80 4.74 1.70
C LYS A 97 0.44 3.25 1.75
N ARG A 98 -0.85 2.90 1.60
CA ARG A 98 -1.30 1.51 1.65
C ARG A 98 -0.81 0.68 0.45
N ILE A 99 -0.67 1.28 -0.73
CA ILE A 99 -0.10 0.63 -1.90
C ILE A 99 1.40 0.38 -1.70
N THR A 100 2.15 1.39 -1.24
CA THR A 100 3.61 1.31 -1.18
C THR A 100 4.16 0.50 0.00
N GLN A 101 3.38 0.32 1.07
CA GLN A 101 3.79 -0.34 2.31
C GLN A 101 4.40 -1.76 2.11
N ARG A 102 3.98 -2.50 1.07
CA ARG A 102 4.46 -3.86 0.78
C ARG A 102 5.23 -4.00 -0.54
N LEU A 103 5.41 -2.90 -1.26
CA LEU A 103 6.13 -2.91 -2.54
C LEU A 103 7.61 -2.61 -2.34
N ASN A 104 8.46 -3.16 -3.20
CA ASN A 104 9.88 -2.90 -3.21
C ASN A 104 10.14 -1.46 -3.68
N PRO A 105 10.74 -0.58 -2.86
CA PRO A 105 10.96 0.83 -3.20
C PRO A 105 11.89 1.05 -4.40
N ARG A 106 12.65 0.02 -4.82
CA ARG A 106 13.48 0.08 -6.02
C ARG A 106 12.69 -0.13 -7.31
N VAL A 107 11.50 -0.73 -7.21
CA VAL A 107 10.61 -1.01 -8.35
C VAL A 107 9.45 -0.02 -8.37
N CYS A 108 8.86 0.26 -7.21
CA CYS A 108 7.75 1.19 -7.05
C CYS A 108 8.22 2.44 -6.31
N ARG A 109 8.14 3.61 -6.96
CA ARG A 109 8.46 4.90 -6.34
C ARG A 109 7.31 5.88 -6.44
N VAL A 110 7.22 6.77 -5.45
CA VAL A 110 6.22 7.84 -5.39
C VAL A 110 6.85 9.15 -5.84
N VAL A 111 6.11 9.91 -6.63
CA VAL A 111 6.50 11.25 -7.07
C VAL A 111 5.51 12.27 -6.52
N ALA A 112 5.97 13.10 -5.60
CA ALA A 112 5.22 14.23 -5.08
C ALA A 112 5.97 15.52 -5.39
N LEU A 113 5.58 16.20 -6.48
CA LEU A 113 6.20 17.45 -6.89
C LEU A 113 5.63 18.64 -6.12
N PRO A 114 6.48 19.55 -5.59
CA PRO A 114 6.01 20.81 -5.05
C PRO A 114 5.52 21.74 -6.18
N ALA A 115 4.98 22.89 -5.78
CA ALA A 115 4.69 23.99 -6.70
C ALA A 115 5.91 24.29 -7.60
N PRO A 116 5.70 24.60 -8.89
CA PRO A 116 6.80 24.80 -9.82
C PRO A 116 7.61 26.05 -9.45
N ASN A 117 8.94 25.95 -9.55
CA ASN A 117 9.84 27.09 -9.37
C ASN A 117 9.84 28.04 -10.58
N ASP A 118 10.49 29.20 -10.47
CA ASP A 118 10.50 30.24 -11.51
C ASP A 118 11.00 29.75 -12.87
N ARG A 119 11.97 28.83 -12.87
CA ARG A 119 12.49 28.24 -14.11
C ARG A 119 11.49 27.22 -14.68
N GLU A 120 10.91 26.35 -13.87
CA GLU A 120 9.92 25.37 -14.31
C GLU A 120 8.66 26.04 -14.88
N ARG A 121 8.30 27.24 -14.37
CA ARG A 121 7.18 28.04 -14.90
C ARG A 121 7.40 28.56 -16.31
N THR A 122 8.65 28.69 -16.75
CA THR A 122 9.02 29.13 -18.12
C THR A 122 9.38 27.97 -19.04
N GLN A 123 9.56 26.76 -18.49
CA GLN A 123 9.74 25.53 -19.26
C GLN A 123 8.43 25.04 -19.86
N TRP A 124 8.53 24.09 -20.79
CA TRP A 124 7.36 23.37 -21.26
C TRP A 124 6.72 22.60 -20.10
N TYR A 125 5.40 22.77 -19.91
CA TYR A 125 4.66 22.25 -18.74
C TYR A 125 4.94 20.77 -18.42
N PHE A 126 5.00 19.91 -19.44
CA PHE A 126 5.22 18.47 -19.26
C PHE A 126 6.67 18.08 -18.97
N GLN A 127 7.62 18.99 -19.18
CA GLN A 127 9.05 18.71 -19.07
C GLN A 127 9.43 18.24 -17.66
N ARG A 128 8.86 18.86 -16.61
CA ARG A 128 9.13 18.45 -15.22
C ARG A 128 8.61 17.05 -14.91
N TYR A 129 7.47 16.65 -15.48
CA TYR A 129 6.85 15.35 -15.24
C TYR A 129 7.50 14.24 -16.06
N ALA A 130 7.93 14.54 -17.28
CA ALA A 130 8.56 13.56 -18.18
C ALA A 130 9.81 12.93 -17.56
N ALA A 131 10.57 13.68 -16.77
CA ALA A 131 11.74 13.20 -16.03
C ALA A 131 11.40 12.12 -14.97
N HIS A 132 10.14 12.02 -14.57
CA HIS A 132 9.67 11.08 -13.56
C HIS A 132 8.93 9.87 -14.14
N LEU A 133 8.83 9.74 -15.47
CA LEU A 133 8.21 8.57 -16.08
C LEU A 133 9.02 7.29 -15.78
N PRO A 134 8.35 6.13 -15.65
CA PRO A 134 8.99 4.85 -15.37
C PRO A 134 9.90 4.39 -16.50
N ALA A 135 11.03 3.79 -16.13
CA ALA A 135 11.79 2.92 -17.00
C ALA A 135 11.17 1.51 -17.05
N ALA A 136 11.72 0.65 -17.91
CA ALA A 136 11.23 -0.71 -18.12
C ALA A 136 11.27 -1.55 -16.82
N GLY A 137 10.12 -2.03 -16.38
CA GLY A 137 9.97 -2.78 -15.14
C GLY A 137 9.73 -1.90 -13.90
N GLU A 138 9.52 -0.60 -14.07
CA GLU A 138 9.23 0.32 -12.96
C GLU A 138 7.73 0.67 -12.86
N ILE A 139 7.32 0.94 -11.62
CA ILE A 139 6.01 1.47 -11.27
C ILE A 139 6.22 2.85 -10.65
N VAL A 140 5.52 3.85 -11.17
CA VAL A 140 5.53 5.21 -10.61
C VAL A 140 4.13 5.60 -10.20
N LEU A 141 4.01 6.03 -8.95
CA LEU A 141 2.80 6.56 -8.33
C LEU A 141 2.88 8.07 -8.19
#